data_AF-A0A918YID8-F1
#
_entry.id   AF-A0A918YID8-F1
#
_cell.length_a   1.000
_cell.length_b   1.000
_cell.length_c   1.000
_cell.angle_alpha   90.00
_cell.angle_beta   90.00
_cell.angle_gamma   90.00
#
_symmetry.space_group_name_H-M   'P 1'
#
loop_
_entity.id
_entity.type
_entity.pdbx_description
1 polymer ?
#
loop_
_entity_poly.entity_id
_entity_poly.type
_entity_poly.pdbx_seq_one_letter_code
_entity_poly.pdbx_strand_id
1 'polypeptide(L)'
;MNDLDTTANDSAGRRTGRRAARLAARDAVRQAARQLAADAPRLTAGSASALRAGLAVRSACLRRAALTAWLNGVPEQVIAADGHVPVTVVRRWIAARYGRHPDDPRAG
;
A
#
# COMPACT_ATOMS: atom_id res chain seq x y z
N MET A 1 -21.05 -33.56 -25.99
CA MET A 1 -22.14 -32.86 -25.27
C MET A 1 -21.90 -33.12 -23.79
N ASN A 2 -21.53 -32.23 -22.86
CA ASN A 2 -21.22 -30.79 -22.82
C ASN A 2 -20.34 -30.59 -21.56
N ASP A 3 -19.03 -30.36 -21.69
CA ASP A 3 -18.14 -30.08 -20.53
C ASP A 3 -17.35 -28.76 -20.67
N LEU A 4 -17.54 -28.03 -21.76
CA LEU A 4 -16.78 -26.80 -22.05
C LEU A 4 -17.41 -25.51 -21.51
N ASP A 5 -18.68 -25.54 -21.07
CA ASP A 5 -19.39 -24.33 -20.61
C ASP A 5 -19.13 -23.99 -19.13
N THR A 6 -18.85 -25.00 -18.30
CA THR A 6 -18.74 -24.83 -16.83
C THR A 6 -17.52 -23.99 -16.42
N THR A 7 -16.40 -24.09 -17.15
CA THR A 7 -15.16 -23.36 -16.78
C THR A 7 -15.19 -21.88 -17.15
N ALA A 8 -16.00 -21.50 -18.15
CA ALA A 8 -16.18 -20.11 -18.56
C ALA A 8 -16.97 -19.31 -17.52
N ASN A 9 -18.00 -19.93 -16.93
CA ASN A 9 -18.85 -19.31 -15.92
C ASN A 9 -18.10 -19.10 -14.59
N ASP A 10 -17.28 -20.09 -14.20
CA ASP A 10 -16.45 -20.02 -12.99
C ASP A 10 -15.36 -18.93 -13.08
N SER A 11 -14.85 -18.70 -14.29
CA SER A 11 -13.91 -17.62 -14.60
C SER A 11 -14.57 -16.24 -14.57
N ALA A 12 -15.83 -16.14 -14.98
CA ALA A 12 -16.63 -14.92 -14.87
C ALA A 12 -16.93 -14.58 -13.40
N GLY A 13 -17.35 -15.55 -12.58
CA GLY A 13 -17.59 -15.36 -11.14
C GLY A 13 -16.34 -14.88 -10.39
N ARG A 14 -15.17 -15.46 -10.67
CA ARG A 14 -13.88 -15.04 -10.09
C ARG A 14 -13.41 -13.65 -10.56
N ARG A 15 -13.78 -13.22 -11.77
CA ARG A 15 -13.51 -11.85 -12.25
C ARG A 15 -14.41 -10.83 -11.56
N THR A 16 -15.69 -11.15 -11.37
CA THR A 16 -16.66 -10.29 -10.68
C THR A 16 -16.31 -10.14 -9.20
N GLY A 17 -15.94 -11.23 -8.51
CA GLY A 17 -15.48 -11.20 -7.12
C GLY A 17 -14.22 -10.35 -6.92
N ARG A 18 -13.22 -10.47 -7.81
CA ARG A 18 -12.02 -9.61 -7.76
C ARG A 18 -12.32 -8.14 -8.04
N ARG A 19 -13.28 -7.85 -8.92
CA ARG A 19 -13.71 -6.47 -9.22
C ARG A 19 -14.45 -5.86 -8.03
N ALA A 20 -15.34 -6.62 -7.40
CA ALA A 20 -16.04 -6.21 -6.18
C ALA A 20 -15.06 -5.98 -5.01
N ALA A 21 -14.10 -6.88 -4.80
CA ALA A 21 -13.04 -6.71 -3.80
C ALA A 21 -12.19 -5.45 -4.07
N ARG A 22 -11.87 -5.18 -5.34
CA ARG A 22 -11.14 -3.98 -5.73
C ARG A 22 -11.95 -2.69 -5.50
N LEU A 23 -13.26 -2.72 -5.74
CA LEU A 23 -14.14 -1.58 -5.46
C LEU A 23 -14.26 -1.34 -3.95
N ALA A 24 -14.45 -2.39 -3.16
CA ALA A 24 -14.48 -2.31 -1.70
C ALA A 24 -13.17 -1.74 -1.11
N ALA A 25 -12.02 -2.18 -1.63
CA ALA A 25 -10.73 -1.63 -1.25
C ALA A 25 -10.61 -0.13 -1.58
N ARG A 26 -11.13 0.30 -2.74
CA ARG A 26 -11.13 1.72 -3.13
C ARG A 26 -12.05 2.57 -2.24
N ASP A 27 -13.19 2.02 -1.83
CA ASP A 27 -14.11 2.73 -0.94
C ASP A 27 -13.57 2.84 0.49
N ALA A 28 -12.91 1.80 0.99
CA ALA A 28 -12.19 1.84 2.26
C ALA A 28 -11.11 2.93 2.27
N VAL A 29 -10.34 3.05 1.18
CA VAL A 29 -9.33 4.11 1.03
C VAL A 29 -9.98 5.50 1.00
N ARG A 30 -11.11 5.66 0.30
CA ARG A 30 -11.87 6.93 0.28
C ARG A 30 -12.45 7.29 1.64
N GLN A 31 -12.91 6.32 2.42
CA GLN A 31 -13.37 6.54 3.79
C GLN A 31 -12.21 6.96 4.70
N ALA A 32 -11.07 6.27 4.62
CA ALA A 32 -9.88 6.62 5.40
C ALA A 32 -9.38 8.04 5.07
N ALA A 33 -9.36 8.43 3.79
CA ALA A 33 -8.97 9.78 3.37
C ALA A 33 -9.93 10.85 3.89
N ARG A 34 -11.24 10.59 3.90
CA ARG A 34 -12.25 11.48 4.47
C ARG A 34 -12.12 11.62 5.98
N GLN A 35 -11.84 10.52 6.68
CA GLN A 35 -11.55 10.53 8.12
C GLN A 35 -10.31 11.40 8.42
N LEU A 36 -9.25 11.25 7.62
CA LEU A 36 -8.01 12.02 7.75
C LEU A 36 -8.23 13.53 7.58
N ALA A 37 -9.07 13.93 6.63
CA ALA A 37 -9.44 15.33 6.39
C ALA A 37 -10.31 15.90 7.51
N ALA A 38 -11.20 15.07 8.10
CA ALA A 38 -12.00 15.46 9.25
C ALA A 38 -11.18 15.60 10.55
N ASP A 39 -10.10 14.83 10.69
CA ASP A 39 -9.21 14.88 11.85
C ASP A 39 -8.12 15.98 11.73
N ALA A 40 -7.88 16.53 10.55
CA ALA A 40 -6.92 17.61 10.31
C ALA A 40 -7.17 18.86 11.19
N PRO A 41 -8.39 19.41 11.33
CA PRO A 41 -8.63 20.54 12.23
C PRO A 41 -8.46 20.20 13.72
N ARG A 42 -8.72 18.94 14.13
CA ARG A 42 -8.50 18.48 15.52
C ARG A 42 -7.02 18.34 15.87
N LEU A 43 -6.18 18.02 14.89
CA LEU A 43 -4.72 17.94 15.05
C LEU A 43 -4.03 19.31 14.96
N THR A 44 -4.66 20.31 14.36
CA THR A 44 -4.11 21.68 14.25
C THR A 44 -4.25 22.47 15.56
N ALA A 45 -5.17 22.06 16.45
CA ALA A 45 -5.36 22.65 17.78
C ALA A 45 -4.46 22.03 18.88
N GLY A 46 -3.78 20.91 18.61
CA GLY A 46 -2.92 20.21 19.56
C GLY A 46 -1.45 20.45 19.28
N SER A 47 -0.73 20.99 20.26
CA SER A 47 0.72 21.26 20.34
C SER A 47 1.60 20.49 19.35
N ALA A 48 2.67 21.12 18.85
CA ALA A 48 3.65 20.57 17.90
C ALA A 48 4.14 19.12 18.20
N SER A 49 4.07 18.67 19.46
CA SER A 49 4.33 17.27 19.85
C SER A 49 3.26 16.28 19.33
N ALA A 50 1.98 16.62 19.38
CA ALA A 50 0.89 15.82 18.80
C ALA A 50 0.96 15.80 17.26
N LEU A 51 1.38 16.91 16.66
CA LEU A 51 1.66 16.98 15.22
C LEU A 51 2.84 16.07 14.82
N ARG A 52 3.94 16.09 15.60
CA ARG A 52 5.09 15.18 15.40
C ARG A 52 4.73 13.72 15.64
N ALA A 53 3.93 13.41 16.66
CA ALA A 53 3.44 12.07 16.93
C ALA A 53 2.51 11.58 15.81
N GLY A 54 1.60 12.44 15.32
CA GLY A 54 0.74 12.14 14.18
C GLY A 54 1.52 11.90 12.88
N LEU A 55 2.57 12.67 12.63
CA LEU A 55 3.49 12.44 11.51
C LEU A 55 4.32 11.16 11.68
N ALA A 56 4.77 10.84 12.90
CA ALA A 56 5.49 9.60 13.18
C ALA A 56 4.60 8.37 12.96
N VAL A 57 3.35 8.41 13.41
CA VAL A 57 2.38 7.33 13.16
C VAL A 57 2.07 7.21 11.67
N ARG A 58 1.83 8.33 10.97
CA ARG A 58 1.55 8.31 9.52
C ARG A 58 2.74 7.78 8.71
N SER A 59 3.96 8.18 9.04
CA SER A 59 5.17 7.67 8.38
C SER A 59 5.41 6.18 8.67
N ALA A 60 5.10 5.70 9.87
CA ALA A 60 5.15 4.28 10.19
C ALA A 60 4.10 3.46 9.41
N CYS A 61 2.88 3.97 9.27
CA CYS A 61 1.85 3.33 8.43
C CYS A 61 2.24 3.31 6.95
N LEU A 62 2.76 4.41 6.42
CA LEU A 62 3.24 4.48 5.03
C LEU A 62 4.38 3.49 4.80
N ARG A 63 5.34 3.41 5.73
CA ARG A 63 6.43 2.43 5.67
C ARG A 63 5.92 0.99 5.65
N ARG A 64 4.92 0.64 6.47
CA ARG A 64 4.31 -0.70 6.47
C ARG A 64 3.61 -1.00 5.14
N ALA A 65 2.81 -0.06 4.65
CA ALA A 65 2.11 -0.21 3.37
C ALA A 65 3.09 -0.38 2.19
N ALA A 66 4.15 0.42 2.15
CA ALA A 66 5.21 0.31 1.14
C ALA A 66 5.91 -1.06 1.19
N LEU A 67 6.25 -1.56 2.38
CA LEU A 67 6.86 -2.89 2.52
C LEU A 67 5.89 -4.01 2.11
N THR A 68 4.62 -3.92 2.48
CA THR A 68 3.59 -4.88 2.02
C THR A 68 3.44 -4.85 0.51
N ALA A 69 3.41 -3.67 -0.12
CA ALA A 69 3.33 -3.55 -1.58
C ALA A 69 4.55 -4.20 -2.27
N TRP A 70 5.75 -3.95 -1.75
CA TRP A 70 6.98 -4.55 -2.26
C TRP A 70 6.96 -6.10 -2.13
N LEU A 71 6.51 -6.63 -0.99
CA LEU A 71 6.34 -8.09 -0.80
C LEU A 71 5.33 -8.72 -1.76
N ASN A 72 4.36 -7.95 -2.24
CA ASN A 72 3.39 -8.39 -3.26
C ASN A 72 3.92 -8.21 -4.70
N GLY A 73 5.19 -7.84 -4.88
CA GLY A 73 5.84 -7.68 -6.18
C GLY A 73 5.61 -6.33 -6.85
N VAL A 74 5.12 -5.32 -6.13
CA VAL A 74 4.98 -3.96 -6.69
C VAL A 74 6.38 -3.32 -6.79
N PRO A 75 6.78 -2.80 -7.96
CA PRO A 75 8.08 -2.17 -8.12
C PRO A 75 8.20 -0.88 -7.30
N GLU A 76 9.39 -0.64 -6.77
CA GLU A 76 9.68 0.48 -5.86
C GLU A 76 9.33 1.85 -6.46
N GLN A 77 9.44 2.02 -7.79
CA GLN A 77 9.09 3.29 -8.45
C GLN A 77 7.59 3.58 -8.38
N VAL A 78 6.75 2.54 -8.47
CA VAL A 78 5.30 2.67 -8.36
C VAL A 78 4.91 2.99 -6.92
N ILE A 79 5.55 2.33 -5.95
CA ILE A 79 5.35 2.63 -4.52
C ILE A 79 5.79 4.06 -4.19
N ALA A 80 6.89 4.53 -4.77
CA ALA A 80 7.39 5.89 -4.61
C ALA A 80 6.42 6.93 -5.19
N ALA A 81 5.90 6.66 -6.39
CA ALA A 81 4.91 7.52 -7.05
C ALA A 81 3.60 7.59 -6.26
N ASP A 82 3.04 6.44 -5.87
CA ASP A 82 1.78 6.35 -5.12
C ASP A 82 1.92 6.91 -3.69
N GLY A 83 3.10 6.73 -3.09
CA GLY A 83 3.42 7.21 -1.75
C GLY A 83 3.88 8.66 -1.69
N HIS A 84 4.03 9.35 -2.83
CA HIS A 84 4.65 10.68 -2.93
C HIS A 84 5.98 10.79 -2.13
N VAL A 85 6.77 9.72 -2.13
CA VAL A 85 8.05 9.65 -1.43
C VAL A 85 9.16 9.35 -2.41
N PRO A 86 10.39 9.86 -2.20
CA PRO A 86 11.51 9.53 -3.05
C PRO A 86 11.78 8.02 -3.06
N VAL A 87 12.13 7.46 -4.22
CA VAL A 87 12.46 6.04 -4.36
C VAL A 87 13.62 5.63 -3.44
N THR A 88 14.54 6.55 -3.15
CA THR A 88 15.66 6.35 -2.22
C THR A 88 15.17 6.08 -0.79
N VAL A 89 14.05 6.67 -0.37
CA VAL A 89 13.42 6.43 0.93
C VAL A 89 12.78 5.05 0.98
N VAL A 90 12.09 4.65 -0.09
CA VAL A 90 11.50 3.30 -0.23
C VAL A 90 12.59 2.24 -0.17
N ARG A 91 13.68 2.42 -0.95
CA ARG A 91 14.86 1.55 -0.90
C ARG A 91 15.46 1.46 0.49
N ARG A 92 15.60 2.60 1.19
CA ARG A 92 16.10 2.62 2.56
C ARG A 92 15.19 1.83 3.50
N TRP A 93 13.87 1.88 3.33
CA TRP A 93 12.93 1.12 4.15
C TRP A 93 13.04 -0.39 3.92
N ILE A 94 13.18 -0.80 2.65
CA ILE A 94 13.38 -2.20 2.26
C ILE A 94 14.72 -2.69 2.81
N ALA A 95 15.81 -1.97 2.56
CA ALA A 95 17.14 -2.29 3.07
C ALA A 95 17.20 -2.35 4.60
N ALA A 96 16.55 -1.42 5.31
CA ALA A 96 16.52 -1.41 6.77
C ALA A 96 15.66 -2.55 7.37
N ARG A 97 14.75 -3.16 6.60
CA ARG A 97 13.89 -4.26 7.05
C ARG A 97 14.46 -5.63 6.67
N TYR A 98 15.12 -5.71 5.52
CA TYR A 98 15.56 -6.98 4.93
C TYR A 98 17.09 -7.11 4.81
N GLY A 99 17.87 -6.12 5.27
CA GLY A 99 19.32 -6.19 5.45
C GLY A 99 20.15 -6.26 4.18
N ARG A 100 19.58 -6.77 3.08
CA ARG A 100 20.21 -6.92 1.77
C ARG A 100 19.10 -7.11 0.75
N HIS A 101 19.23 -6.41 -0.36
CA HIS A 101 18.41 -6.66 -1.54
C HIS A 101 18.62 -8.12 -1.98
N PRO A 102 17.57 -8.93 -2.22
CA PRO A 102 17.73 -10.27 -2.77
C PRO A 102 18.29 -10.28 -4.21
N ASP A 103 18.32 -9.15 -4.92
CA ASP A 103 18.98 -9.03 -6.23
C ASP A 103 20.34 -8.31 -6.14
N ASP A 104 21.21 -8.68 -5.20
CA ASP A 104 22.62 -8.28 -5.25
C ASP A 104 23.44 -9.40 -5.92
N PRO A 105 23.70 -9.35 -7.24
CA PRO A 105 24.47 -10.37 -7.96
C PRO A 105 25.99 -10.26 -7.71
N ARG A 106 26.45 -9.59 -6.65
CA ARG A 106 27.88 -9.40 -6.35
C ARG A 106 28.30 -9.87 -4.95
N ALA A 107 27.80 -11.03 -4.53
CA ALA A 107 28.49 -11.84 -3.53
C ALA A 107 29.26 -12.96 -4.25
N GLY A 108 30.37 -12.57 -4.87
CA GLY A 108 31.49 -13.46 -5.21
C GLY A 108 32.60 -13.28 -4.18
#